data_AF-A0A0D2QUQ5-F1
#
_entry.id   AF-A0A0D2QUQ5-F1
#
_cell.length_a   1.000
_cell.length_b   1.000
_cell.length_c   1.000
_cell.angle_alpha   90.00
_cell.angle_beta   90.00
_cell.angle_gamma   90.00
#
_symmetry.space_group_name_H-M   'P 1'
#
loop_
_entity.id
_entity.type
_entity.pdbx_description
1 polymer ?
#
loop_
_entity_poly.entity_id
_entity_poly.type
_entity_poly.pdbx_seq_one_letter_code
_entity_poly.pdbx_strand_id
1 'polypeptide(L)'
;MVEPATATQAAAPVMPQLKDELDIVIPTIRNLDFLEMWRPFFQPYHLIIVQDGDPSKTIKVPPGFDYELYNRNDINKILGPKASCISFKDSACRCFGYMVSKKKYIFTIDDDCFVAKDPSGKAVNALEQHIKNLLCPSTPFFFNTLYDPFREGADFVRGYPFSLREGVPTAVSHGLWLNIPDYDAPTQLVKPLERNTRFVDAVLTIPKGTLFPMCGMNLAFDRDLIGPAMYFGLMGDGQPIGRYDDMWAGWCIKVICDHLGLGVKTGLPYIYHSKASNPFVNLRKEYKGIFWQEEIIPFFQQAVLPKDCTTVQKCYVELAKQVKEKLSKVDPYFDKLADAMVTWIKAWDELNPPTAGSVPNGKPA
;
A
#
# COMPACT_ATOMS: atom_id res chain seq x y z
N MET A 1 -52.23 -8.41 -13.89
CA MET A 1 -52.04 -7.05 -13.34
C MET A 1 -51.29 -7.20 -12.04
N VAL A 2 -50.02 -6.81 -12.04
CA VAL A 2 -49.15 -6.79 -10.85
C VAL A 2 -48.65 -5.35 -10.76
N GLU A 3 -48.96 -4.69 -9.65
CA GLU A 3 -48.60 -3.29 -9.38
C GLU A 3 -47.08 -3.07 -9.38
N PRO A 4 -46.60 -1.87 -9.75
CA PRO A 4 -45.19 -1.54 -9.61
C PRO A 4 -44.93 -1.08 -8.17
N ALA A 5 -44.13 -1.85 -7.43
CA ALA A 5 -43.57 -1.39 -6.16
C ALA A 5 -42.57 -0.25 -6.43
N THR A 6 -43.03 0.99 -6.26
CA THR A 6 -42.18 2.17 -6.13
C THR A 6 -41.89 2.39 -4.65
N ALA A 7 -40.71 1.97 -4.22
CA ALA A 7 -40.10 2.47 -2.99
C ALA A 7 -38.59 2.39 -3.17
N THR A 8 -37.98 3.51 -3.57
CA THR A 8 -36.56 3.77 -3.37
C THR A 8 -36.31 3.78 -1.86
N GLN A 9 -35.94 2.63 -1.30
CA GLN A 9 -35.32 2.58 0.01
C GLN A 9 -34.01 3.36 -0.07
N ALA A 10 -34.00 4.56 0.49
CA ALA A 10 -32.76 5.21 0.85
C ALA A 10 -32.02 4.27 1.81
N ALA A 11 -30.83 3.82 1.41
CA ALA A 11 -29.97 3.01 2.25
C ALA A 11 -29.75 3.75 3.58
N ALA A 12 -29.99 3.08 4.70
CA ALA A 12 -29.70 3.62 6.02
C ALA A 12 -28.24 4.09 6.08
N PRO A 13 -27.91 5.18 6.81
CA PRO A 13 -26.53 5.63 6.96
C PRO A 13 -25.72 4.51 7.62
N VAL A 14 -24.90 3.83 6.81
CA VAL A 14 -23.96 2.81 7.29
C VAL A 14 -22.97 3.54 8.20
N MET A 15 -22.93 3.17 9.49
CA MET A 15 -21.94 3.75 10.39
C MET A 15 -20.54 3.48 9.85
N PRO A 16 -19.63 4.48 9.83
CA PRO A 16 -18.28 4.30 9.33
C PRO A 16 -17.54 3.27 10.19
N GLN A 17 -17.19 2.14 9.58
CA GLN A 17 -16.43 1.07 10.24
C GLN A 17 -14.99 1.53 10.52
N LEU A 18 -14.40 1.10 11.65
CA LEU A 18 -13.01 1.41 12.01
C LEU A 18 -12.67 2.91 12.08
N LYS A 19 -13.65 3.80 12.26
CA LYS A 19 -13.44 5.25 12.33
C LYS A 19 -12.29 5.64 13.28
N ASP A 20 -12.29 5.05 14.47
CA ASP A 20 -11.33 5.35 15.54
C ASP A 20 -10.03 4.50 15.42
N GLU A 21 -10.01 3.53 14.49
CA GLU A 21 -8.92 2.57 14.30
C GLU A 21 -8.21 2.70 12.94
N LEU A 22 -8.67 3.59 12.07
CA LEU A 22 -8.10 3.83 10.73
C LEU A 22 -7.72 5.29 10.52
N ASP A 23 -6.50 5.50 10.00
CA ASP A 23 -6.05 6.79 9.45
C ASP A 23 -5.93 6.72 7.93
N ILE A 24 -6.17 7.85 7.27
CA ILE A 24 -5.95 8.01 5.82
C ILE A 24 -4.67 8.82 5.59
N VAL A 25 -3.68 8.25 4.91
CA VAL A 25 -2.38 8.88 4.65
C VAL A 25 -2.27 9.35 3.19
N ILE A 26 -2.06 10.65 3.00
CA ILE A 26 -2.06 11.30 1.68
C ILE A 26 -0.74 12.05 1.47
N PRO A 27 0.16 11.59 0.58
CA PRO A 27 1.26 12.44 0.13
C PRO A 27 0.78 13.47 -0.88
N THR A 28 1.33 14.68 -0.84
CA THR A 28 0.96 15.71 -1.80
C THR A 28 2.01 16.78 -1.99
N ILE A 29 1.93 17.46 -3.14
CA ILE A 29 2.66 18.70 -3.44
C ILE A 29 1.70 19.84 -3.86
N ARG A 30 0.38 19.64 -3.70
CA ARG A 30 -0.68 20.51 -4.23
C ARG A 30 -1.88 20.55 -3.28
N ASN A 31 -2.81 21.47 -3.54
CA ASN A 31 -4.05 21.55 -2.77
C ASN A 31 -4.88 20.28 -2.91
N LEU A 32 -5.62 19.94 -1.86
CA LEU A 32 -6.35 18.68 -1.73
C LEU A 32 -7.83 18.82 -2.09
N ASP A 33 -8.14 19.56 -3.16
CA ASP A 33 -9.53 19.77 -3.62
C ASP A 33 -10.23 18.44 -3.99
N PHE A 34 -9.47 17.41 -4.35
CA PHE A 34 -9.99 16.06 -4.63
C PHE A 34 -10.75 15.45 -3.43
N LEU A 35 -10.46 15.90 -2.21
CA LEU A 35 -11.16 15.45 -1.00
C LEU A 35 -12.64 15.80 -1.03
N GLU A 36 -13.08 16.82 -1.77
CA GLU A 36 -14.51 17.11 -1.91
C GLU A 36 -15.27 15.96 -2.56
N MET A 37 -14.66 15.27 -3.53
CA MET A 37 -15.25 14.09 -4.16
C MET A 37 -15.30 12.91 -3.19
N TRP A 38 -14.28 12.80 -2.33
CA TRP A 38 -14.18 11.76 -1.30
C TRP A 38 -14.91 12.09 -0.01
N ARG A 39 -15.43 13.31 0.17
CA ARG A 39 -16.07 13.78 1.42
C ARG A 39 -17.10 12.80 1.99
N PRO A 40 -18.01 12.21 1.19
CA PRO A 40 -18.98 11.24 1.71
C PRO A 40 -18.34 9.99 2.35
N PHE A 41 -17.09 9.69 2.01
CA PHE A 41 -16.38 8.48 2.45
C PHE A 41 -15.26 8.77 3.46
N PHE A 42 -14.54 9.88 3.32
CA PHE A 42 -13.33 10.17 4.12
C PHE A 42 -13.58 11.10 5.29
N GLN A 43 -14.61 11.95 5.24
CA GLN A 43 -14.85 12.94 6.30
C GLN A 43 -14.93 12.35 7.72
N PRO A 44 -15.46 11.13 7.94
CA PRO A 44 -15.48 10.54 9.27
C PRO A 44 -14.09 10.19 9.84
N TYR A 45 -13.08 10.01 9.00
CA TYR A 45 -11.76 9.51 9.37
C TYR A 45 -10.76 10.65 9.51
N HIS A 46 -9.75 10.44 10.35
CA HIS A 46 -8.63 11.36 10.49
C HIS A 46 -7.65 11.20 9.33
N LEU A 47 -7.14 12.32 8.82
CA LEU A 47 -6.19 12.37 7.71
C LEU A 47 -4.78 12.73 8.22
N ILE A 48 -3.77 12.02 7.73
CA ILE A 48 -2.37 12.39 7.88
C ILE A 48 -1.85 12.81 6.50
N ILE A 49 -1.62 14.10 6.33
CA ILE A 49 -1.17 14.69 5.08
C ILE A 49 0.33 14.90 5.16
N VAL A 50 1.07 14.37 4.19
CA VAL A 50 2.51 14.58 4.07
C VAL A 50 2.80 15.45 2.86
N GLN A 51 3.12 16.72 3.12
CA GLN A 51 3.55 17.67 2.12
C GLN A 51 5.00 17.41 1.73
N ASP A 52 5.20 17.16 0.44
CA ASP A 52 6.52 17.01 -0.16
C ASP A 52 6.93 18.27 -0.94
N GLY A 53 8.21 18.34 -1.32
CA GLY A 53 8.77 19.48 -2.05
C GLY A 53 9.09 20.68 -1.16
N ASP A 54 8.65 21.87 -1.58
CA ASP A 54 8.97 23.13 -0.91
C ASP A 54 8.09 23.34 0.34
N PRO A 55 8.65 23.31 1.56
CA PRO A 55 7.87 23.44 2.79
C PRO A 55 7.32 24.84 3.03
N SER A 56 7.78 25.85 2.27
CA SER A 56 7.26 27.22 2.38
C SER A 56 5.90 27.41 1.69
N LYS A 57 5.53 26.48 0.81
CA LYS A 57 4.23 26.50 0.13
C LYS A 57 3.14 26.04 1.08
N THR A 58 2.04 26.78 1.14
CA THR A 58 0.86 26.37 1.88
C THR A 58 -0.01 25.45 1.04
N ILE A 59 -0.28 24.25 1.56
CA ILE A 59 -1.28 23.33 0.99
C ILE A 59 -2.65 23.63 1.61
N LYS A 60 -3.66 23.82 0.75
CA LYS A 60 -5.04 24.00 1.19
C LYS A 60 -5.75 22.65 1.29
N VAL A 61 -6.42 22.45 2.42
CA VAL A 61 -7.32 21.32 2.68
C VAL A 61 -8.74 21.88 2.76
N PRO A 62 -9.74 21.27 2.09
CA PRO A 62 -11.12 21.71 2.23
C PRO A 62 -11.59 21.69 3.70
N PRO A 63 -12.50 22.58 4.11
CA PRO A 63 -12.94 22.65 5.50
C PRO A 63 -13.73 21.40 5.91
N GLY A 64 -13.73 21.11 7.23
CA GLY A 64 -14.53 20.04 7.83
C GLY A 64 -13.91 18.64 7.79
N PHE A 65 -12.64 18.51 7.43
CA PHE A 65 -11.83 17.31 7.67
C PHE A 65 -11.00 17.47 8.95
N ASP A 66 -10.85 16.38 9.69
CA ASP A 66 -9.92 16.26 10.81
C ASP A 66 -8.56 15.79 10.27
N TYR A 67 -7.50 16.58 10.45
CA TYR A 67 -6.21 16.25 9.87
C TYR A 67 -5.01 16.83 10.61
N GLU A 68 -3.88 16.12 10.47
CA GLU A 68 -2.53 16.62 10.70
C GLU A 68 -1.81 16.80 9.36
N LEU A 69 -1.00 17.85 9.24
CA LEU A 69 -0.18 18.12 8.07
C LEU A 69 1.28 18.24 8.48
N TYR A 70 2.12 17.43 7.85
CA TYR A 70 3.56 17.40 8.06
C TYR A 70 4.30 17.78 6.77
N ASN A 71 5.37 18.54 6.88
CA ASN A 71 6.28 18.82 5.77
C ASN A 71 7.73 18.42 6.12
N ARG A 72 8.67 18.68 5.21
CA ARG A 72 10.08 18.31 5.39
C ARG A 72 10.73 18.89 6.65
N ASN A 73 10.31 20.08 7.11
CA ASN A 73 10.82 20.67 8.35
C ASN A 73 10.36 19.87 9.57
N ASP A 74 9.10 19.43 9.58
CA ASP A 74 8.56 18.61 10.67
C ASP A 74 9.25 17.24 10.72
N ILE A 75 9.44 16.61 9.55
CA ILE A 75 10.18 15.34 9.42
C ILE A 75 11.59 15.48 9.99
N ASN A 76 12.32 16.53 9.61
CA ASN A 76 13.67 16.79 10.11
C ASN A 76 13.69 17.06 11.62
N LYS A 77 12.70 17.79 12.13
CA LYS A 77 12.59 18.11 13.56
C LYS A 77 12.30 16.87 14.40
N ILE A 78 11.40 16.00 13.93
CA ILE A 78 10.93 14.81 14.65
C ILE A 78 11.97 13.69 14.60
N LEU A 79 12.55 13.42 13.43
CA LEU A 79 13.47 12.29 13.23
C LEU A 79 14.96 12.65 13.41
N GLY A 80 15.29 13.94 13.43
CA GLY A 80 16.68 14.41 13.47
C GLY A 80 17.50 13.79 12.33
N PRO A 81 18.71 13.26 12.60
CA PRO A 81 19.53 12.60 11.58
C PRO A 81 18.85 11.45 10.85
N LYS A 82 17.88 10.76 11.47
CA LYS A 82 17.18 9.63 10.86
C LYS A 82 16.20 10.06 9.77
N ALA A 83 15.91 11.35 9.63
CA ALA A 83 15.13 11.89 8.51
C ALA A 83 15.72 11.52 7.14
N SER A 84 17.01 11.15 7.08
CA SER A 84 17.67 10.64 5.88
C SER A 84 17.03 9.36 5.30
N CYS A 85 16.26 8.60 6.09
CA CYS A 85 15.51 7.44 5.59
C CYS A 85 14.17 7.84 4.92
N ILE A 86 13.70 9.08 5.05
CA ILE A 86 12.47 9.51 4.37
C ILE A 86 12.83 10.11 3.02
N SER A 87 12.31 9.49 1.95
CA SER A 87 12.49 9.96 0.57
C SER A 87 11.93 11.38 0.37
N PHE A 88 12.39 12.06 -0.67
CA PHE A 88 12.11 13.48 -0.92
C PHE A 88 11.89 13.76 -2.41
N LYS A 89 10.91 14.62 -2.75
CA LYS A 89 10.46 14.88 -4.12
C LYS A 89 9.89 13.63 -4.82
N ASP A 90 9.20 12.79 -4.07
CA ASP A 90 8.46 11.63 -4.51
C ASP A 90 7.30 11.28 -3.55
N SER A 91 6.44 10.34 -3.97
CA SER A 91 5.28 9.97 -3.19
C SER A 91 5.63 9.08 -1.98
N ALA A 92 6.85 8.54 -1.91
CA ALA A 92 7.36 7.74 -0.80
C ALA A 92 7.52 8.54 0.51
N CYS A 93 7.47 9.88 0.46
CA CYS A 93 7.37 10.72 1.67
C CYS A 93 6.23 10.29 2.61
N ARG A 94 5.15 9.68 2.07
CA ARG A 94 4.02 9.10 2.83
C ARG A 94 4.45 8.10 3.91
N CYS A 95 5.62 7.48 3.77
CA CYS A 95 6.15 6.56 4.78
C CYS A 95 6.27 7.26 6.14
N PHE A 96 6.56 8.56 6.17
CA PHE A 96 6.50 9.31 7.42
C PHE A 96 5.12 9.27 8.07
N GLY A 97 4.05 9.41 7.28
CA GLY A 97 2.66 9.30 7.73
C GLY A 97 2.36 7.93 8.35
N TYR A 98 2.91 6.85 7.77
CA TYR A 98 2.75 5.50 8.33
C TYR A 98 3.41 5.36 9.71
N MET A 99 4.56 6.00 9.87
CA MET A 99 5.36 5.96 11.09
C MET A 99 4.70 6.74 12.24
N VAL A 100 4.10 7.91 11.94
CA VAL A 100 3.48 8.76 12.97
C VAL A 100 2.07 8.32 13.35
N SER A 101 1.32 7.68 12.44
CA SER A 101 0.01 7.11 12.76
C SER A 101 0.12 6.16 13.96
N LYS A 102 -0.85 6.23 14.87
CA LYS A 102 -0.99 5.34 16.03
C LYS A 102 -2.18 4.39 15.91
N LYS A 103 -2.91 4.48 14.80
CA LYS A 103 -4.08 3.66 14.54
C LYS A 103 -3.69 2.32 13.94
N LYS A 104 -4.54 1.32 14.17
CA LYS A 104 -4.28 -0.06 13.76
C LYS A 104 -4.27 -0.22 12.24
N TYR A 105 -5.09 0.52 11.53
CA TYR A 105 -5.21 0.44 10.08
C TYR A 105 -4.80 1.74 9.41
N ILE A 106 -4.18 1.60 8.24
CA ILE A 106 -3.87 2.74 7.38
C ILE A 106 -4.47 2.47 6.01
N PHE A 107 -5.15 3.46 5.46
CA PHE A 107 -5.44 3.56 4.04
C PHE A 107 -4.59 4.68 3.43
N THR A 108 -3.93 4.44 2.31
CA THR A 108 -3.19 5.46 1.57
C THR A 108 -3.74 5.63 0.17
N ILE A 109 -3.76 6.88 -0.28
CA ILE A 109 -4.28 7.27 -1.58
C ILE A 109 -3.52 8.48 -2.12
N ASP A 110 -3.28 8.49 -3.42
CA ASP A 110 -2.65 9.64 -4.10
C ASP A 110 -3.66 10.76 -4.34
N ASP A 111 -3.17 12.00 -4.36
CA ASP A 111 -4.00 13.20 -4.53
C ASP A 111 -4.58 13.40 -5.94
N ASP A 112 -4.36 12.45 -6.86
CA ASP A 112 -4.95 12.35 -8.19
C ASP A 112 -5.73 11.05 -8.44
N CYS A 113 -6.11 10.38 -7.34
CA CYS A 113 -7.01 9.24 -7.34
C CYS A 113 -8.41 9.65 -6.87
N PHE A 114 -9.37 9.54 -7.77
CA PHE A 114 -10.76 9.99 -7.60
C PHE A 114 -11.72 8.82 -7.35
N VAL A 115 -12.95 9.14 -6.98
CA VAL A 115 -14.01 8.13 -6.78
C VAL A 115 -14.35 7.45 -8.11
N ALA A 116 -14.09 6.15 -8.19
CA ALA A 116 -14.50 5.34 -9.33
C ALA A 116 -16.01 5.11 -9.35
N LYS A 117 -16.52 4.67 -10.52
CA LYS A 117 -17.87 4.16 -10.67
C LYS A 117 -17.82 2.68 -11.03
N ASP A 118 -18.71 1.90 -10.43
CA ASP A 118 -18.92 0.50 -10.81
C ASP A 118 -19.67 0.41 -12.15
N PRO A 119 -19.86 -0.80 -12.73
CA PRO A 119 -20.58 -0.97 -13.99
C PRO A 119 -22.05 -0.50 -13.97
N SER A 120 -22.66 -0.36 -12.79
CA SER A 120 -24.00 0.22 -12.62
C SER A 120 -24.01 1.76 -12.58
N GLY A 121 -22.83 2.38 -12.58
CA GLY A 121 -22.64 3.82 -12.48
C GLY A 121 -22.62 4.36 -11.04
N LYS A 122 -22.68 3.48 -10.03
CA LYS A 122 -22.66 3.86 -8.62
C LYS A 122 -21.23 4.16 -8.17
N ALA A 123 -21.08 5.17 -7.30
CA ALA A 123 -19.80 5.51 -6.70
C ALA A 123 -19.24 4.35 -5.86
N VAL A 124 -17.98 4.02 -6.09
CA VAL A 124 -17.24 2.99 -5.35
C VAL A 124 -16.70 3.60 -4.05
N ASN A 125 -17.15 3.09 -2.91
CA ASN A 125 -16.52 3.38 -1.63
C ASN A 125 -15.29 2.47 -1.46
N ALA A 126 -14.15 2.93 -2.00
CA ALA A 126 -12.91 2.14 -1.97
C ALA A 126 -12.44 1.85 -0.53
N LEU A 127 -12.56 2.83 0.36
CA LEU A 127 -12.17 2.67 1.77
C LEU A 127 -12.96 1.54 2.45
N GLU A 128 -14.28 1.50 2.29
CA GLU A 128 -15.10 0.41 2.88
C GLU A 128 -14.72 -0.96 2.33
N GLN A 129 -14.43 -1.07 1.04
CA GLN A 129 -14.01 -2.33 0.43
C GLN A 129 -12.62 -2.77 0.91
N HIS A 130 -11.68 -1.84 1.10
CA HIS A 130 -10.40 -2.12 1.75
C HIS A 130 -10.59 -2.62 3.19
N ILE A 131 -11.46 -1.98 3.98
CA ILE A 131 -11.79 -2.40 5.33
C ILE A 131 -12.32 -3.85 5.33
N LYS A 132 -13.28 -4.16 4.43
CA LYS A 132 -13.80 -5.53 4.26
C LYS A 132 -12.70 -6.54 3.94
N ASN A 133 -11.76 -6.18 3.06
CA ASN A 133 -10.65 -7.05 2.70
C ASN A 133 -9.70 -7.32 3.89
N LEU A 134 -9.39 -6.29 4.69
CA LEU A 134 -8.51 -6.40 5.86
C LEU A 134 -9.16 -7.20 7.00
N LEU A 135 -10.48 -7.07 7.19
CA LEU A 135 -11.22 -7.77 8.24
C LEU A 135 -11.56 -9.23 7.89
N CYS A 136 -11.41 -9.63 6.62
CA CYS A 136 -11.64 -11.01 6.18
C CYS A 136 -10.31 -11.76 6.01
N PRO A 137 -10.24 -13.07 6.36
CA PRO A 137 -9.02 -13.86 6.19
C PRO A 137 -8.59 -13.96 4.72
N SER A 138 -7.30 -14.22 4.53
CA SER A 138 -6.68 -14.57 3.24
C SER A 138 -6.42 -16.07 3.16
N THR A 139 -6.36 -16.61 1.95
CA THR A 139 -6.16 -18.05 1.71
C THR A 139 -4.92 -18.34 0.85
N PRO A 140 -3.69 -18.04 1.31
CA PRO A 140 -2.50 -18.03 0.46
C PRO A 140 -1.91 -19.43 0.17
N PHE A 141 -2.29 -20.45 0.94
CA PHE A 141 -1.67 -21.78 0.89
C PHE A 141 -2.30 -22.73 -0.13
N PHE A 142 -3.53 -22.44 -0.57
CA PHE A 142 -4.22 -23.22 -1.58
C PHE A 142 -5.13 -22.29 -2.37
N PHE A 143 -5.02 -22.31 -3.69
CA PHE A 143 -5.76 -21.39 -4.55
C PHE A 143 -7.21 -21.84 -4.70
N ASN A 144 -8.16 -21.00 -4.25
CA ASN A 144 -9.58 -21.25 -4.47
C ASN A 144 -9.96 -20.78 -5.89
N THR A 145 -10.41 -21.70 -6.74
CA THR A 145 -10.72 -21.36 -8.15
C THR A 145 -12.00 -20.54 -8.32
N LEU A 146 -12.80 -20.38 -7.26
CA LEU A 146 -13.93 -19.45 -7.18
C LEU A 146 -13.54 -18.11 -6.52
N TYR A 147 -12.25 -17.75 -6.55
CA TYR A 147 -11.70 -16.51 -5.99
C TYR A 147 -11.87 -16.41 -4.46
N ASP A 148 -11.82 -15.21 -3.88
CA ASP A 148 -11.87 -15.01 -2.42
C ASP A 148 -13.19 -15.55 -1.82
N PRO A 149 -13.16 -16.58 -0.94
CA PRO A 149 -14.36 -17.25 -0.44
C PRO A 149 -15.14 -16.41 0.59
N PHE A 150 -14.61 -15.26 1.00
CA PHE A 150 -15.24 -14.34 1.95
C PHE A 150 -16.04 -13.22 1.26
N ARG A 151 -16.15 -13.29 -0.07
CA ARG A 151 -16.98 -12.40 -0.89
C ARG A 151 -18.38 -12.96 -1.04
N GLU A 152 -19.36 -12.07 -1.14
CA GLU A 152 -20.73 -12.45 -1.49
C GLU A 152 -20.75 -13.21 -2.82
N GLY A 153 -21.41 -14.37 -2.84
CA GLY A 153 -21.51 -15.23 -4.02
C GLY A 153 -20.30 -16.14 -4.27
N ALA A 154 -19.27 -16.12 -3.42
CA ALA A 154 -18.13 -17.04 -3.46
C ALA A 154 -18.09 -17.95 -2.22
N ASP A 155 -17.49 -19.13 -2.35
CA ASP A 155 -17.24 -20.09 -1.26
C ASP A 155 -16.05 -20.98 -1.65
N PHE A 156 -15.60 -21.82 -0.72
CA PHE A 156 -14.60 -22.86 -0.95
C PHE A 156 -15.15 -23.95 -1.87
N VAL A 157 -14.47 -24.16 -3.00
CA VAL A 157 -14.87 -25.20 -3.96
C VAL A 157 -14.51 -26.61 -3.50
N ARG A 158 -15.14 -27.61 -4.12
CA ARG A 158 -14.81 -29.03 -3.92
C ARG A 158 -13.31 -29.27 -4.16
N GLY A 159 -12.65 -29.92 -3.20
CA GLY A 159 -11.21 -30.19 -3.23
C GLY A 159 -10.39 -29.21 -2.40
N TYR A 160 -10.96 -28.07 -1.97
CA TYR A 160 -10.30 -27.18 -1.02
C TYR A 160 -10.22 -27.83 0.38
N PRO A 161 -9.01 -28.06 0.94
CA PRO A 161 -8.86 -28.74 2.22
C PRO A 161 -9.56 -28.00 3.37
N PHE A 162 -10.36 -28.71 4.16
CA PHE A 162 -11.08 -28.13 5.31
C PHE A 162 -10.13 -27.48 6.34
N SER A 163 -8.97 -28.10 6.56
CA SER A 163 -7.94 -27.59 7.48
C SER A 163 -7.32 -26.24 7.07
N LEU A 164 -7.57 -25.77 5.84
CA LEU A 164 -7.05 -24.51 5.33
C LEU A 164 -8.12 -23.41 5.20
N ARG A 165 -9.39 -23.72 5.52
CA ARG A 165 -10.53 -22.80 5.29
C ARG A 165 -10.60 -21.62 6.25
N GLU A 166 -9.98 -21.73 7.43
CA GLU A 166 -9.87 -20.61 8.36
C GLU A 166 -9.01 -19.47 7.79
N GLY A 167 -8.12 -19.79 6.84
CA GLY A 167 -7.21 -18.83 6.23
C GLY A 167 -6.18 -18.28 7.23
N VAL A 168 -5.65 -17.11 6.91
CA VAL A 168 -4.70 -16.35 7.74
C VAL A 168 -5.12 -14.89 7.83
N PRO A 169 -4.66 -14.13 8.85
CA PRO A 169 -4.91 -12.70 8.93
C PRO A 169 -4.44 -11.97 7.66
N THR A 170 -5.25 -11.03 7.16
CA THR A 170 -4.91 -10.20 6.00
C THR A 170 -4.15 -8.97 6.46
N ALA A 171 -2.87 -8.89 6.10
CA ALA A 171 -2.02 -7.76 6.46
C ALA A 171 -2.15 -6.59 5.47
N VAL A 172 -2.40 -6.88 4.18
CA VAL A 172 -2.44 -5.85 3.12
C VAL A 172 -3.62 -6.10 2.19
N SER A 173 -4.33 -5.02 1.84
CA SER A 173 -5.32 -4.96 0.78
C SER A 173 -4.85 -3.98 -0.28
N HIS A 174 -4.50 -4.50 -1.46
CA HIS A 174 -4.07 -3.75 -2.62
C HIS A 174 -5.26 -3.55 -3.58
N GLY A 175 -5.60 -2.30 -3.86
CA GLY A 175 -6.67 -1.95 -4.77
C GLY A 175 -6.14 -1.68 -6.17
N LEU A 176 -7.06 -1.63 -7.12
CA LEU A 176 -6.78 -1.36 -8.53
C LEU A 176 -7.28 0.04 -8.93
N TRP A 177 -7.12 0.36 -10.20
CA TRP A 177 -7.41 1.68 -10.77
C TRP A 177 -8.12 1.53 -12.11
N LEU A 178 -9.06 2.42 -12.38
CA LEU A 178 -9.64 2.65 -13.70
C LEU A 178 -8.99 3.88 -14.34
N ASN A 179 -9.25 4.06 -15.64
CA ASN A 179 -8.75 5.14 -16.47
C ASN A 179 -7.26 5.00 -16.79
N ILE A 180 -6.33 5.73 -16.17
CA ILE A 180 -4.92 5.66 -16.57
C ILE A 180 -4.25 4.47 -15.89
N PRO A 181 -3.80 3.45 -16.64
CA PRO A 181 -3.11 2.31 -16.05
C PRO A 181 -1.74 2.72 -15.49
N ASP A 182 -1.33 2.10 -14.39
CA ASP A 182 0.04 2.20 -13.86
C ASP A 182 0.96 1.28 -14.67
N TYR A 183 1.38 1.80 -15.82
CA TYR A 183 2.35 1.15 -16.69
C TYR A 183 3.74 1.70 -16.45
N ASP A 184 4.75 0.86 -16.75
CA ASP A 184 6.10 1.33 -16.99
C ASP A 184 6.11 2.35 -18.16
N ALA A 185 7.07 3.26 -18.13
CA ALA A 185 7.21 4.33 -19.10
C ALA A 185 7.35 3.82 -20.54
N PRO A 186 8.14 2.77 -20.87
CA PRO A 186 8.14 2.17 -22.21
C PRO A 186 6.74 1.76 -22.68
N THR A 187 5.97 1.04 -21.87
CA THR A 187 4.61 0.62 -22.21
C THR A 187 3.69 1.83 -22.39
N GLN A 188 3.81 2.85 -21.53
CA GLN A 188 3.04 4.09 -21.66
C GLN A 188 3.37 4.86 -22.95
N LEU A 189 4.64 4.85 -23.39
CA LEU A 189 5.06 5.48 -24.65
C LEU A 189 4.42 4.82 -25.87
N VAL A 190 4.28 3.49 -25.88
CA VAL A 190 3.68 2.75 -26.99
C VAL A 190 2.15 2.67 -26.92
N LYS A 191 1.56 2.93 -25.75
CA LYS A 191 0.10 2.91 -25.52
C LYS A 191 -0.43 4.18 -24.83
N PRO A 192 -0.18 5.39 -25.36
CA PRO A 192 -0.49 6.66 -24.66
C PRO A 192 -1.99 6.92 -24.49
N LEU A 193 -2.83 6.33 -25.36
CA LEU A 193 -4.28 6.49 -25.35
C LEU A 193 -5.00 5.34 -24.65
N GLU A 194 -4.30 4.29 -24.22
CA GLU A 194 -4.95 3.16 -23.55
C GLU A 194 -5.52 3.61 -22.21
N ARG A 195 -6.72 3.09 -21.90
CA ARG A 195 -7.39 3.30 -20.62
C ARG A 195 -7.86 1.98 -20.06
N ASN A 196 -7.65 1.77 -18.76
CA ASN A 196 -8.23 0.64 -18.06
C ASN A 196 -9.72 0.89 -17.81
N THR A 197 -10.56 0.25 -18.62
CA THR A 197 -12.02 0.25 -18.48
C THR A 197 -12.54 -1.06 -17.90
N ARG A 198 -11.64 -2.01 -17.58
CA ARG A 198 -12.00 -3.35 -17.11
C ARG A 198 -12.20 -3.34 -15.60
N PHE A 199 -13.46 -3.20 -15.19
CA PHE A 199 -13.88 -3.46 -13.82
C PHE A 199 -14.10 -4.96 -13.64
N VAL A 200 -13.27 -5.61 -12.83
CA VAL A 200 -13.43 -7.02 -12.48
C VAL A 200 -13.91 -7.10 -11.04
N ASP A 201 -15.12 -7.63 -10.84
CA ASP A 201 -15.75 -7.78 -9.52
C ASP A 201 -15.16 -9.00 -8.77
N ALA A 202 -13.86 -8.96 -8.49
CA ALA A 202 -13.16 -10.04 -7.82
C ALA A 202 -12.15 -9.51 -6.80
N VAL A 203 -12.03 -10.24 -5.70
CA VAL A 203 -10.91 -10.15 -4.75
C VAL A 203 -10.16 -11.47 -4.83
N LEU A 204 -8.84 -11.41 -4.78
CA LEU A 204 -7.97 -12.58 -4.79
C LEU A 204 -6.96 -12.46 -3.66
N THR A 205 -6.66 -13.58 -2.99
CA THR A 205 -5.45 -13.69 -2.18
C THR A 205 -4.25 -13.92 -3.09
N ILE A 206 -3.17 -13.17 -2.89
CA ILE A 206 -1.89 -13.41 -3.57
C ILE A 206 -1.26 -14.68 -2.96
N PRO A 207 -1.00 -15.74 -3.75
CA PRO A 207 -0.50 -17.01 -3.22
C PRO A 207 0.85 -16.90 -2.51
N LYS A 208 1.10 -17.78 -1.54
CA LYS A 208 2.42 -17.92 -0.90
C LYS A 208 3.50 -18.17 -1.95
N GLY A 209 4.66 -17.51 -1.82
CA GLY A 209 5.79 -17.66 -2.72
C GLY A 209 5.67 -16.90 -4.05
N THR A 210 4.62 -16.09 -4.23
CA THR A 210 4.39 -15.28 -5.44
C THR A 210 4.57 -13.81 -5.13
N LEU A 211 5.43 -13.12 -5.88
CA LEU A 211 5.58 -11.66 -5.83
C LEU A 211 4.49 -10.96 -6.66
N PHE A 212 4.29 -9.67 -6.41
CA PHE A 212 3.33 -8.86 -7.15
C PHE A 212 3.83 -7.42 -7.29
N PRO A 213 3.45 -6.69 -8.35
CA PRO A 213 3.72 -5.26 -8.48
C PRO A 213 2.71 -4.49 -7.63
N MET A 214 3.08 -4.17 -6.39
CA MET A 214 2.25 -3.36 -5.51
C MET A 214 2.28 -1.90 -5.95
N CYS A 215 1.11 -1.28 -6.03
CA CYS A 215 0.96 0.15 -6.28
C CYS A 215 0.53 0.87 -4.99
N GLY A 216 1.20 1.97 -4.65
CA GLY A 216 0.90 2.78 -3.47
C GLY A 216 -0.33 3.70 -3.61
N MET A 217 -0.87 3.84 -4.82
CA MET A 217 -1.96 4.80 -5.12
C MET A 217 -3.32 4.45 -4.49
N ASN A 218 -3.53 3.16 -4.18
CA ASN A 218 -4.79 2.63 -3.64
C ASN A 218 -4.50 1.41 -2.77
N LEU A 219 -4.11 1.64 -1.51
CA LEU A 219 -3.55 0.58 -0.67
C LEU A 219 -4.02 0.76 0.78
N ALA A 220 -4.40 -0.34 1.42
CA ALA A 220 -4.66 -0.36 2.85
C ALA A 220 -3.91 -1.50 3.53
N PHE A 221 -3.53 -1.33 4.79
CA PHE A 221 -2.82 -2.36 5.54
C PHE A 221 -3.12 -2.29 7.04
N ASP A 222 -3.00 -3.44 7.69
CA ASP A 222 -2.96 -3.56 9.14
C ASP A 222 -1.55 -3.22 9.62
N ARG A 223 -1.43 -2.04 10.23
CA ARG A 223 -0.17 -1.47 10.69
C ARG A 223 0.47 -2.32 11.78
N ASP A 224 -0.32 -2.98 12.61
CA ASP A 224 0.20 -3.86 13.66
C ASP A 224 0.76 -5.14 13.06
N LEU A 225 0.22 -5.62 11.94
CA LEU A 225 0.70 -6.83 11.27
C LEU A 225 1.92 -6.61 10.37
N ILE A 226 2.04 -5.46 9.70
CA ILE A 226 3.08 -5.27 8.66
C ILE A 226 3.69 -3.86 8.61
N GLY A 227 3.23 -2.92 9.42
CA GLY A 227 3.64 -1.50 9.38
C GLY A 227 5.17 -1.27 9.34
N PRO A 228 5.99 -1.93 10.18
CA PRO A 228 7.43 -1.75 10.14
C PRO A 228 8.10 -2.13 8.81
N ALA A 229 7.48 -3.00 8.00
CA ALA A 229 7.98 -3.38 6.69
C ALA A 229 7.38 -2.57 5.54
N MET A 230 6.36 -1.74 5.79
CA MET A 230 5.71 -0.89 4.79
C MET A 230 6.55 0.37 4.53
N TYR A 231 7.73 0.18 3.94
CA TYR A 231 8.69 1.25 3.64
C TYR A 231 9.09 1.23 2.17
N PHE A 232 8.84 2.36 1.49
CA PHE A 232 9.01 2.52 0.04
C PHE A 232 10.47 2.78 -0.38
N GLY A 233 11.39 2.89 0.59
CA GLY A 233 12.81 3.08 0.30
C GLY A 233 13.16 4.52 -0.10
N LEU A 234 14.33 4.68 -0.72
CA LEU A 234 14.88 5.97 -1.14
C LEU A 234 14.92 6.05 -2.67
N MET A 235 13.91 6.64 -3.31
CA MET A 235 13.87 6.71 -4.79
C MET A 235 13.54 8.11 -5.34
N GLY A 236 13.63 9.12 -4.46
CA GLY A 236 13.35 10.51 -4.79
C GLY A 236 14.58 11.25 -5.33
N ASP A 237 14.65 12.55 -5.02
CA ASP A 237 15.71 13.44 -5.49
C ASP A 237 17.11 12.91 -5.16
N GLY A 238 18.00 13.00 -6.13
CA GLY A 238 19.39 12.54 -6.00
C GLY A 238 19.57 11.02 -5.87
N GLN A 239 18.53 10.21 -6.12
CA GLN A 239 18.66 8.75 -6.21
C GLN A 239 18.77 8.29 -7.67
N PRO A 240 19.48 7.18 -7.94
CA PRO A 240 19.70 6.71 -9.30
C PRO A 240 18.50 5.95 -9.89
N ILE A 241 17.45 5.75 -9.11
CA ILE A 241 16.21 5.03 -9.45
C ILE A 241 15.02 5.81 -8.89
N GLY A 242 13.89 5.79 -9.60
CA GLY A 242 12.61 6.38 -9.21
C GLY A 242 11.43 5.56 -9.73
N ARG A 243 10.24 5.72 -9.12
CA ARG A 243 8.98 5.03 -9.51
C ARG A 243 9.04 3.50 -9.38
N TYR A 244 9.88 2.99 -8.48
CA TYR A 244 10.00 1.57 -8.12
C TYR A 244 9.75 1.33 -6.63
N ASP A 245 9.37 2.38 -5.92
CA ASP A 245 9.40 2.50 -4.47
C ASP A 245 8.28 1.69 -3.80
N ASP A 246 7.07 1.76 -4.34
CA ASP A 246 5.95 0.91 -3.94
C ASP A 246 6.13 -0.54 -4.35
N MET A 247 6.60 -0.83 -5.56
CA MET A 247 6.89 -2.20 -6.01
C MET A 247 7.94 -2.86 -5.09
N TRP A 248 9.02 -2.16 -4.76
CA TRP A 248 10.03 -2.60 -3.82
C TRP A 248 9.42 -2.93 -2.45
N ALA A 249 8.62 -2.02 -1.89
CA ALA A 249 7.92 -2.27 -0.64
C ALA A 249 7.01 -3.49 -0.74
N GLY A 250 6.28 -3.64 -1.85
CA GLY A 250 5.42 -4.78 -2.15
C GLY A 250 6.16 -6.12 -2.11
N TRP A 251 7.36 -6.18 -2.70
CA TRP A 251 8.18 -7.39 -2.67
C TRP A 251 8.72 -7.67 -1.27
N CYS A 252 9.18 -6.65 -0.54
CA CYS A 252 9.60 -6.81 0.86
C CYS A 252 8.46 -7.34 1.74
N ILE A 253 7.30 -6.68 1.73
CA ILE A 253 6.17 -7.09 2.58
C ILE A 253 5.67 -8.48 2.18
N LYS A 254 5.78 -8.86 0.91
CA LYS A 254 5.29 -10.17 0.46
C LYS A 254 6.16 -11.31 0.99
N VAL A 255 7.49 -11.18 0.93
CA VAL A 255 8.42 -12.16 1.53
C VAL A 255 8.17 -12.27 3.04
N ILE A 256 7.95 -11.15 3.72
CA ILE A 256 7.72 -11.13 5.17
C ILE A 256 6.36 -11.71 5.54
N CYS A 257 5.30 -11.39 4.79
CA CYS A 257 3.97 -11.97 5.01
C CYS A 257 4.00 -13.48 4.84
N ASP A 258 4.66 -13.98 3.78
CA ASP A 258 4.78 -15.42 3.53
C ASP A 258 5.55 -16.16 4.62
N HIS A 259 6.58 -15.51 5.17
CA HIS A 259 7.35 -16.02 6.29
C HIS A 259 6.54 -16.06 7.58
N LEU A 260 5.79 -15.00 7.89
CA LEU A 260 5.02 -14.87 9.13
C LEU A 260 3.61 -15.50 9.07
N GLY A 261 3.23 -16.09 7.94
CA GLY A 261 1.90 -16.68 7.75
C GLY A 261 0.79 -15.63 7.68
N LEU A 262 1.03 -14.51 7.00
CA LEU A 262 0.10 -13.42 6.77
C LEU A 262 -0.33 -13.36 5.30
N GLY A 263 -1.50 -12.77 5.07
CA GLY A 263 -2.12 -12.67 3.75
C GLY A 263 -2.03 -11.30 3.11
N VAL A 264 -2.01 -11.30 1.78
CA VAL A 264 -2.15 -10.10 0.95
C VAL A 264 -3.30 -10.33 -0.03
N LYS A 265 -4.25 -9.39 -0.10
CA LYS A 265 -5.35 -9.40 -1.07
C LYS A 265 -5.13 -8.36 -2.16
N THR A 266 -5.61 -8.67 -3.37
CA THR A 266 -5.62 -7.75 -4.52
C THR A 266 -6.94 -7.86 -5.29
N GLY A 267 -7.27 -6.85 -6.09
CA GLY A 267 -8.51 -6.78 -6.87
C GLY A 267 -9.33 -5.57 -6.48
N LEU A 268 -10.58 -5.77 -6.05
CA LEU A 268 -11.34 -4.68 -5.43
C LEU A 268 -10.63 -4.15 -4.18
N PRO A 269 -10.65 -2.83 -3.93
CA PRO A 269 -11.42 -1.80 -4.65
C PRO A 269 -10.75 -1.16 -5.85
N TYR A 270 -11.54 -0.46 -6.66
CA TYR A 270 -11.06 0.43 -7.72
C TYR A 270 -11.16 1.91 -7.33
N ILE A 271 -10.13 2.68 -7.67
CA ILE A 271 -10.17 4.15 -7.76
C ILE A 271 -10.14 4.62 -9.22
N TYR A 272 -10.37 5.90 -9.48
CA TYR A 272 -10.26 6.50 -10.81
C TYR A 272 -8.99 7.36 -10.89
N HIS A 273 -7.95 6.87 -11.53
CA HIS A 273 -6.65 7.55 -11.60
C HIS A 273 -6.62 8.50 -12.82
N SER A 274 -6.33 9.79 -12.60
CA SER A 274 -6.49 10.81 -13.66
C SER A 274 -5.19 11.48 -14.13
N LYS A 275 -4.02 11.16 -13.58
CA LYS A 275 -2.77 11.81 -13.96
C LYS A 275 -1.97 10.98 -14.96
N ALA A 276 -1.77 11.55 -16.15
CA ALA A 276 -0.73 11.08 -17.07
C ALA A 276 0.52 11.93 -16.84
N SER A 277 1.54 11.37 -16.22
CA SER A 277 2.86 11.98 -16.12
C SER A 277 3.61 11.92 -17.46
N ASN A 278 4.67 12.72 -17.61
CA ASN A 278 5.46 12.73 -18.84
C ASN A 278 6.26 11.42 -18.97
N PRO A 279 5.98 10.57 -19.96
CA PRO A 279 6.59 9.25 -20.04
C PRO A 279 8.09 9.31 -20.35
N PHE A 280 8.60 10.36 -21.01
CA PHE A 280 10.05 10.52 -21.24
C PHE A 280 10.80 10.85 -19.95
N VAL A 281 10.19 11.65 -19.06
CA VAL A 281 10.76 11.93 -17.74
C VAL A 281 10.75 10.66 -16.89
N ASN A 282 9.65 9.91 -16.93
CA ASN A 282 9.53 8.65 -16.19
C ASN A 282 10.52 7.61 -16.69
N LEU A 283 10.72 7.48 -18.00
CA LEU A 283 11.69 6.53 -18.56
C LEU A 283 13.10 6.75 -18.01
N ARG A 284 13.53 8.01 -17.84
CA ARG A 284 14.84 8.31 -17.24
C ARG A 284 14.93 7.87 -15.78
N LYS A 285 13.83 7.99 -15.03
CA LYS A 285 13.75 7.57 -13.62
C LYS A 285 13.72 6.05 -13.48
N GLU A 286 13.01 5.39 -14.38
CA GLU A 286 12.76 3.95 -14.35
C GLU A 286 13.85 3.14 -15.03
N TYR A 287 14.65 3.72 -15.94
CA TYR A 287 15.61 3.00 -16.78
C TYR A 287 16.51 2.03 -16.01
N LYS A 288 17.11 2.50 -14.91
CA LYS A 288 17.93 1.62 -14.06
C LYS A 288 17.09 0.55 -13.37
N GLY A 289 15.91 0.91 -12.88
CA GLY A 289 14.96 -0.02 -12.25
C GLY A 289 14.58 -1.17 -13.17
N ILE A 290 14.25 -0.88 -14.44
CA ILE A 290 13.91 -1.88 -15.46
C ILE A 290 15.04 -2.89 -15.62
N PHE A 291 16.29 -2.41 -15.70
CA PHE A 291 17.45 -3.29 -15.83
C PHE A 291 17.77 -4.06 -14.54
N TRP A 292 17.75 -3.38 -13.39
CA TRP A 292 18.05 -4.00 -12.10
C TRP A 292 16.97 -4.99 -11.65
N GLN A 293 15.73 -4.84 -12.12
CA GLN A 293 14.63 -5.74 -11.80
C GLN A 293 14.96 -7.20 -12.14
N GLU A 294 15.75 -7.44 -13.19
CA GLU A 294 16.23 -8.77 -13.59
C GLU A 294 17.12 -9.44 -12.53
N GLU A 295 17.73 -8.67 -11.62
CA GLU A 295 18.46 -9.20 -10.46
C GLU A 295 17.63 -9.13 -9.17
N ILE A 296 16.80 -8.08 -9.00
CA ILE A 296 15.98 -7.85 -7.82
C ILE A 296 14.89 -8.92 -7.67
N ILE A 297 14.20 -9.29 -8.75
CA ILE A 297 13.10 -10.27 -8.69
C ILE A 297 13.62 -11.67 -8.33
N PRO A 298 14.66 -12.23 -8.99
CA PRO A 298 15.25 -13.49 -8.56
C PRO A 298 15.77 -13.45 -7.12
N PHE A 299 16.32 -12.31 -6.67
CA PHE A 299 16.72 -12.13 -5.27
C PHE A 299 15.53 -12.32 -4.31
N PHE A 300 14.39 -11.65 -4.54
CA PHE A 300 13.22 -11.78 -3.66
C PHE A 300 12.57 -13.17 -3.76
N GLN A 301 12.55 -13.79 -4.93
CA GLN A 301 12.05 -15.16 -5.11
C GLN A 301 12.89 -16.20 -4.34
N GLN A 302 14.17 -15.93 -4.14
CA GLN A 302 15.11 -16.80 -3.42
C GLN A 302 15.34 -16.36 -1.97
N ALA A 303 14.75 -15.25 -1.53
CA ALA A 303 14.93 -14.75 -0.18
C ALA A 303 14.30 -15.75 0.82
N VAL A 304 15.10 -16.20 1.79
CA VAL A 304 14.67 -17.06 2.87
C VAL A 304 15.03 -16.36 4.17
N LEU A 305 14.04 -16.16 5.03
CA LEU A 305 14.24 -15.56 6.34
C LEU A 305 14.45 -16.67 7.40
N PRO A 306 15.38 -16.49 8.35
CA PRO A 306 15.58 -17.41 9.47
C PRO A 306 14.31 -17.60 10.31
N LYS A 307 14.11 -18.81 10.85
CA LYS A 307 12.91 -19.14 11.64
C LYS A 307 12.77 -18.35 12.95
N ASP A 308 13.87 -17.82 13.47
CA ASP A 308 13.90 -16.96 14.66
C ASP A 308 13.53 -15.49 14.36
N CYS A 309 13.46 -15.11 13.08
CA CYS A 309 12.81 -13.87 12.64
C CYS A 309 11.29 -14.00 12.81
N THR A 310 10.83 -13.68 14.01
CA THR A 310 9.44 -13.87 14.49
C THR A 310 8.63 -12.57 14.56
N THR A 311 9.26 -11.44 14.24
CA THR A 311 8.63 -10.12 14.20
C THR A 311 8.93 -9.44 12.87
N VAL A 312 8.06 -8.53 12.45
CA VAL A 312 8.23 -7.78 11.19
C VAL A 312 9.56 -7.02 11.18
N GLN A 313 9.93 -6.38 12.31
CA GLN A 313 11.21 -5.68 12.44
C GLN A 313 12.40 -6.61 12.21
N LYS A 314 12.43 -7.79 12.84
CA LYS A 314 13.52 -8.77 12.67
C LYS A 314 13.60 -9.24 11.22
N CYS A 315 12.44 -9.56 10.62
CA CYS A 315 12.35 -9.95 9.22
C CYS A 315 12.88 -8.85 8.29
N TYR A 316 12.50 -7.59 8.51
CA TYR A 316 12.90 -6.47 7.67
C TYR A 316 14.39 -6.13 7.81
N VAL A 317 14.94 -6.19 9.02
CA VAL A 317 16.38 -5.99 9.27
C VAL A 317 17.21 -7.11 8.64
N GLU A 318 16.77 -8.37 8.76
CA GLU A 318 17.45 -9.49 8.09
C GLU A 318 17.37 -9.36 6.56
N LEU A 319 16.22 -8.94 6.03
CA LEU A 319 16.07 -8.67 4.60
C LEU A 319 17.00 -7.54 4.15
N ALA A 320 17.14 -6.46 4.93
CA ALA A 320 18.09 -5.38 4.65
C ALA A 320 19.54 -5.87 4.60
N LYS A 321 19.94 -6.77 5.50
CA LYS A 321 21.25 -7.43 5.46
C LYS A 321 21.43 -8.22 4.17
N GLN A 322 20.43 -9.03 3.77
CA GLN A 322 20.50 -9.78 2.51
C GLN A 322 20.56 -8.87 1.28
N VAL A 323 19.84 -7.74 1.27
CA VAL A 323 19.92 -6.72 0.22
C VAL A 323 21.36 -6.21 0.11
N LYS A 324 21.99 -5.85 1.23
CA LYS A 324 23.39 -5.39 1.25
C LYS A 324 24.37 -6.46 0.76
N GLU A 325 24.19 -7.71 1.18
CA GLU A 325 25.09 -8.79 0.78
C GLU A 325 24.95 -9.17 -0.70
N LYS A 326 23.73 -9.14 -1.24
CA LYS A 326 23.42 -9.72 -2.55
C LYS A 326 23.22 -8.69 -3.67
N LEU A 327 22.71 -7.50 -3.36
CA LEU A 327 22.38 -6.48 -4.37
C LEU A 327 23.41 -5.34 -4.45
N SER A 328 24.30 -5.16 -3.47
CA SER A 328 25.35 -4.12 -3.56
C SER A 328 26.32 -4.30 -4.74
N LYS A 329 26.44 -5.53 -5.27
CA LYS A 329 27.18 -5.80 -6.53
C LYS A 329 26.50 -5.21 -7.77
N VAL A 330 25.20 -4.90 -7.70
CA VAL A 330 24.41 -4.34 -8.82
C VAL A 330 24.68 -2.84 -8.92
N ASP A 331 24.60 -2.11 -7.80
CA ASP A 331 24.93 -0.68 -7.70
C ASP A 331 25.10 -0.28 -6.21
N PRO A 332 26.02 0.63 -5.87
CA PRO A 332 26.21 1.15 -4.49
C PRO A 332 24.95 1.75 -3.85
N TYR A 333 23.93 2.09 -4.66
CA TYR A 333 22.60 2.44 -4.18
C TYR A 333 22.03 1.41 -3.20
N PHE A 334 22.24 0.11 -3.41
CA PHE A 334 21.68 -0.92 -2.54
C PHE A 334 22.34 -0.97 -1.15
N ASP A 335 23.62 -0.58 -1.03
CA ASP A 335 24.25 -0.37 0.27
C ASP A 335 23.53 0.73 1.05
N LYS A 336 23.30 1.87 0.38
CA LYS A 336 22.59 3.01 0.96
C LYS A 336 21.14 2.67 1.31
N LEU A 337 20.45 1.92 0.44
CA LEU A 337 19.08 1.49 0.68
C LEU A 337 19.00 0.55 1.88
N ALA A 338 19.90 -0.43 1.99
CA ALA A 338 19.96 -1.33 3.14
C ALA A 338 20.20 -0.57 4.46
N ASP A 339 21.12 0.40 4.46
CA ASP A 339 21.36 1.25 5.64
C ASP A 339 20.13 2.12 5.98
N ALA A 340 19.40 2.59 4.96
CA ALA A 340 18.14 3.30 5.14
C ALA A 340 17.02 2.41 5.68
N MET A 341 16.91 1.15 5.24
CA MET A 341 15.95 0.16 5.77
C MET A 341 16.19 -0.08 7.28
N VAL A 342 17.44 -0.20 7.70
CA VAL A 342 17.78 -0.32 9.14
C VAL A 342 17.48 0.97 9.90
N THR A 343 17.78 2.12 9.31
CA THR A 343 17.49 3.45 9.91
C THR A 343 16.00 3.67 10.07
N TRP A 344 15.20 3.23 9.09
CA TRP A 344 13.75 3.23 9.12
C TRP A 344 13.20 2.45 10.32
N ILE A 345 13.67 1.21 10.54
CA ILE A 345 13.24 0.41 11.70
C ILE A 345 13.61 1.09 13.03
N LYS A 346 14.81 1.67 13.13
CA LYS A 346 15.22 2.43 14.33
C LYS A 346 14.30 3.63 14.59
N ALA A 347 13.98 4.39 13.55
CA ALA A 347 13.07 5.52 13.66
C ALA A 347 11.64 5.06 14.01
N TRP A 348 11.20 3.93 13.44
CA TRP A 348 9.91 3.34 13.71
C TRP A 348 9.78 2.95 15.18
N ASP A 349 10.73 2.18 15.71
CA ASP A 349 10.70 1.69 17.09
C ASP A 349 10.84 2.82 18.12
N GLU A 350 11.58 3.90 17.80
CA GLU A 350 11.67 5.08 18.67
C GLU A 350 10.34 5.82 18.78
N LEU A 351 9.61 5.98 17.67
CA LEU A 351 8.29 6.63 17.68
C LEU A 351 7.17 5.68 18.11
N ASN A 352 7.39 4.38 18.01
CA ASN A 352 6.40 3.33 18.27
C ASN A 352 7.01 2.26 19.17
N PRO A 353 7.39 2.61 20.42
CA PRO A 353 8.00 1.67 21.32
C PRO A 353 7.08 0.46 21.53
N PRO A 354 7.62 -0.76 21.60
CA PRO A 354 6.82 -1.95 21.83
C PRO A 354 6.01 -1.78 23.12
N THR A 355 4.69 -1.95 23.05
CA THR A 355 3.87 -2.06 24.26
C THR A 355 4.26 -3.33 25.01
N ALA A 356 4.34 -3.27 26.34
CA ALA A 356 4.66 -4.43 27.18
C ALA A 356 3.72 -5.61 26.82
N GLY A 357 4.30 -6.72 26.35
CA GLY A 357 3.55 -7.89 25.88
C GLY A 357 3.39 -8.03 24.37
N SER A 358 4.19 -7.33 23.55
CA SER A 358 4.18 -7.49 22.08
C SER A 358 4.35 -8.97 21.68
N VAL A 359 3.27 -9.54 21.16
CA VAL A 359 3.18 -10.92 20.66
C VAL A 359 3.78 -10.98 19.26
N PRO A 360 4.36 -12.10 18.81
CA PRO A 360 4.74 -12.29 17.40
C PRO A 360 3.63 -11.86 16.44
N ASN A 361 3.96 -11.11 15.37
CA ASN A 361 2.99 -10.65 14.37
C ASN A 361 2.34 -11.81 13.58
N GLY A 362 2.89 -13.02 13.71
CA GLY A 362 2.41 -14.25 13.11
C GLY A 362 3.27 -15.44 13.56
N LYS A 363 2.99 -16.63 13.02
CA LYS A 363 3.80 -17.83 13.28
C LYS A 363 4.69 -18.08 12.05
N PRO A 364 6.02 -18.19 12.22
CA PRO A 364 6.92 -18.56 11.13
C PRO A 364 6.43 -19.86 10.45
N ALA A 365 6.23 -19.80 9.14
CA ALA A 365 5.65 -20.89 8.34
C ALA A 365 6.67 -21.93 7.87
#